data_AF-A0A9Q8WKW4-F1
#
_entry.id   AF-A0A9Q8WKW4-F1
#
_cell.length_a   1.000
_cell.length_b   1.000
_cell.length_c   1.000
_cell.angle_alpha   90.00
_cell.angle_beta   90.00
_cell.angle_gamma   90.00
#
_symmetry.space_group_name_H-M   'P 1'
#
loop_
_entity.id
_entity.type
_entity.pdbx_description
1 polymer ?
#
loop_
_entity_poly.entity_id
_entity_poly.type
_entity_poly.pdbx_seq_one_letter_code
_entity_poly.pdbx_strand_id
1 'polypeptide(L)'
;VANATRRLKNVKRADITGDNIKLLPQVDPDNVLDLEGFPATLGDFWSMDERDIRQLATNLGMESDKVAYPKLMHQAFERIAGASY
;
A
#
# COMPACT_ATOMS: atom_id res chain seq x y z
N VAL A 1 -18.87 2.98 3.71
CA VAL A 1 -19.09 3.37 2.30
C VAL A 1 -17.82 3.92 1.64
N ALA A 2 -17.03 4.79 2.30
CA ALA A 2 -15.76 5.30 1.76
C ALA A 2 -14.73 4.20 1.41
N ASN A 3 -14.48 3.25 2.33
CA ASN A 3 -13.54 2.14 2.11
C ASN A 3 -13.95 1.25 0.91
N ALA A 4 -15.24 0.95 0.76
CA ALA A 4 -15.76 0.18 -0.37
C ALA A 4 -15.55 0.92 -1.71
N THR A 5 -15.77 2.24 -1.74
CA THR A 5 -15.55 3.06 -2.93
C THR A 5 -14.06 3.16 -3.29
N ARG A 6 -13.15 3.29 -2.31
CA ARG A 6 -11.70 3.32 -2.55
C ARG A 6 -11.16 1.95 -2.97
N ARG A 7 -11.66 0.86 -2.37
CA ARG A 7 -11.39 -0.51 -2.81
C ARG A 7 -11.76 -0.68 -4.29
N LEU A 8 -12.95 -0.25 -4.70
CA LEU A 8 -13.39 -0.34 -6.08
C LEU A 8 -12.50 0.47 -7.04
N LYS A 9 -12.06 1.67 -6.62
CA LYS A 9 -11.14 2.51 -7.41
C LYS A 9 -9.77 1.85 -7.57
N ASN A 10 -9.20 1.27 -6.50
CA ASN A 10 -7.91 0.58 -6.57
C ASN A 10 -8.01 -0.73 -7.36
N VAL A 11 -9.11 -1.49 -7.24
CA VAL A 11 -9.34 -2.68 -8.08
C VAL A 11 -9.34 -2.27 -9.56
N LYS A 12 -10.06 -1.21 -9.92
CA LYS A 12 -10.08 -0.69 -11.29
C LYS A 12 -8.71 -0.22 -11.77
N ARG A 13 -7.91 0.43 -10.91
CA ARG A 13 -6.53 0.84 -11.24
C ARG A 13 -5.64 -0.37 -11.52
N ALA A 14 -5.73 -1.42 -10.69
CA ALA A 14 -4.99 -2.66 -10.90
C ALA A 14 -5.39 -3.38 -12.20
N ASP A 15 -6.68 -3.34 -12.56
CA ASP A 15 -7.16 -3.93 -13.81
C ASP A 15 -6.64 -3.18 -15.06
N ILE A 16 -6.29 -1.89 -14.94
CA ILE A 16 -5.74 -1.07 -16.04
C ILE A 16 -4.25 -1.36 -16.26
N THR A 17 -3.49 -1.66 -15.21
CA THR A 17 -2.04 -1.90 -15.30
C THR A 17 -1.67 -3.30 -15.79
N GLY A 18 -2.65 -4.21 -15.95
CA GLY A 18 -2.42 -5.59 -16.42
C GLY A 18 -1.68 -6.47 -15.41
N ASP A 19 -1.56 -6.00 -14.18
CA ASP A 19 -0.76 -6.61 -13.13
C ASP A 19 -1.64 -7.54 -12.29
N ASN A 20 -1.36 -8.85 -12.33
CA ASN A 20 -2.26 -9.87 -11.79
C ASN A 20 -2.27 -9.94 -10.26
N ILE A 21 -1.36 -9.27 -9.57
CA ILE A 21 -1.23 -9.34 -8.11
C ILE A 21 -1.74 -8.06 -7.49
N LYS A 22 -3.07 -8.00 -7.38
CA LYS A 22 -3.79 -6.97 -6.62
C LYS A 22 -3.28 -7.02 -5.17
N LEU A 23 -3.00 -5.86 -4.57
CA LEU A 23 -2.62 -5.80 -3.15
C LEU A 23 -3.86 -5.89 -2.24
N LEU A 24 -5.00 -5.41 -2.75
CA LEU A 24 -6.32 -5.39 -2.10
C LEU A 24 -6.91 -6.73 -1.63
N PRO A 25 -6.61 -7.90 -2.22
CA PRO A 25 -7.01 -9.20 -1.68
C PRO A 25 -6.13 -9.61 -0.48
N GLN A 26 -4.92 -9.06 -0.36
CA GLN A 26 -3.94 -9.40 0.68
C GLN A 26 -3.99 -8.46 1.88
N VAL A 27 -4.93 -7.51 1.93
CA VAL A 27 -5.04 -6.48 2.96
C VAL A 27 -6.44 -6.51 3.54
N ASP A 28 -6.55 -6.52 4.87
CA ASP A 28 -7.84 -6.49 5.54
C ASP A 28 -8.64 -5.22 5.12
N PRO A 29 -9.91 -5.39 4.71
CA PRO A 29 -10.75 -4.30 4.21
C PRO A 29 -10.95 -3.12 5.18
N ASP A 30 -10.73 -3.32 6.49
CA ASP A 30 -11.00 -2.30 7.50
C ASP A 30 -9.78 -1.44 7.87
N ASN A 31 -8.55 -1.87 7.53
CA ASN A 31 -7.36 -1.29 8.17
C ASN A 31 -6.52 -0.32 7.33
N VAL A 32 -6.57 -0.35 5.99
CA VAL A 32 -5.54 0.37 5.20
C VAL A 32 -6.03 1.00 3.88
N LEU A 33 -7.29 0.77 3.49
CA LEU A 33 -7.82 1.20 2.20
C LEU A 33 -8.19 2.69 2.11
N ASP A 34 -8.18 3.40 3.24
CA ASP A 34 -8.53 4.82 3.34
C ASP A 34 -7.30 5.76 3.43
N LEU A 35 -6.09 5.23 3.17
CA LEU A 35 -4.87 6.05 3.11
C LEU A 35 -4.63 6.60 1.71
N GLU A 36 -4.40 7.90 1.61
CA GLU A 36 -3.95 8.54 0.38
C GLU A 36 -2.55 8.02 0.01
N GLY A 37 -2.33 7.75 -1.28
CA GLY A 37 -1.07 7.15 -1.77
C GLY A 37 -0.95 5.64 -1.60
N PHE A 38 -2.01 4.93 -1.16
CA PHE A 38 -1.97 3.47 -1.04
C PHE A 38 -1.82 2.78 -2.41
N PRO A 39 -0.85 1.86 -2.58
CA PRO A 39 -0.61 1.15 -3.85
C PRO A 39 -1.75 0.17 -4.18
N ALA A 40 -2.15 0.08 -5.45
CA ALA A 40 -3.24 -0.80 -5.85
C ALA A 40 -2.76 -2.24 -6.13
N THR A 41 -1.52 -2.40 -6.61
CA THR A 41 -0.87 -3.68 -6.93
C THR A 41 0.46 -3.84 -6.22
N LEU A 42 1.01 -5.07 -6.22
CA LEU A 42 2.41 -5.27 -5.79
C LEU A 42 3.39 -4.47 -6.67
N GLY A 43 3.17 -4.42 -7.98
CA GLY A 43 4.01 -3.63 -8.88
C GLY A 43 3.97 -2.13 -8.56
N ASP A 44 2.79 -1.58 -8.28
CA ASP A 44 2.63 -0.19 -7.83
C ASP A 44 3.47 0.06 -6.57
N PHE A 45 3.41 -0.86 -5.60
CA PHE A 45 4.19 -0.73 -4.37
C PHE A 45 5.70 -0.79 -4.62
N TRP A 46 6.19 -1.81 -5.35
CA TRP A 46 7.63 -2.00 -5.61
C TRP A 46 8.24 -0.95 -6.55
N SER A 47 7.40 -0.17 -7.24
CA SER A 47 7.83 0.94 -8.08
C SER A 47 7.77 2.31 -7.40
N MET A 48 7.27 2.39 -6.16
CA MET A 48 7.27 3.64 -5.40
C MET A 48 8.70 4.14 -5.18
N ASP A 49 8.87 5.46 -5.24
CA ASP A 49 10.15 6.06 -4.90
C ASP A 49 10.31 6.25 -3.39
N GLU A 50 11.48 6.72 -2.97
CA GLU A 50 11.77 6.93 -1.55
C GLU A 50 10.82 7.94 -0.89
N ARG A 51 10.38 8.98 -1.61
CA ARG A 51 9.47 9.99 -1.07
C ARG A 51 8.09 9.40 -0.85
N ASP A 52 7.58 8.65 -1.83
CA ASP A 52 6.27 8.03 -1.78
C ASP A 52 6.19 6.99 -0.67
N ILE A 53 7.24 6.19 -0.49
CA ILE A 53 7.32 5.20 0.58
C ILE A 53 7.42 5.83 1.96
N ARG A 54 8.14 6.95 2.09
CA ARG A 54 8.17 7.71 3.35
C ARG A 54 6.80 8.29 3.69
N GLN A 55 6.08 8.80 2.71
CA GLN A 55 4.72 9.30 2.90
C GLN A 55 3.76 8.17 3.28
N LEU A 56 3.85 7.02 2.61
CA LEU A 56 3.05 5.83 2.94
C LEU A 56 3.37 5.32 4.34
N ALA A 57 4.64 5.21 4.70
CA ALA A 57 5.07 4.81 6.04
C ALA A 57 4.55 5.77 7.12
N THR A 58 4.59 7.08 6.87
CA THR A 58 4.01 8.09 7.78
C THR A 58 2.50 7.88 7.93
N ASN A 59 1.79 7.65 6.83
CA ASN A 59 0.35 7.37 6.83
C ASN A 59 0.00 6.06 7.55
N LEU A 60 0.92 5.09 7.58
CA LEU A 60 0.82 3.83 8.33
C LEU A 60 1.24 3.95 9.80
N GLY A 61 1.62 5.15 10.25
CA GLY A 61 2.09 5.40 11.63
C GLY A 61 3.47 4.81 11.92
N MET A 62 4.31 4.64 10.91
CA MET A 62 5.67 4.09 11.02
C MET A 62 6.71 5.22 11.11
N GLU A 63 7.79 4.99 11.86
CA GLU A 63 8.95 5.89 11.84
C GLU A 63 9.74 5.71 10.53
N SER A 64 9.73 6.71 9.66
CA SER A 64 10.39 6.66 8.35
C SER A 64 11.76 7.34 8.32
N ASP A 65 11.92 8.46 9.01
CA ASP A 65 12.97 9.46 8.72
C ASP A 65 14.41 8.96 8.90
N LYS A 66 14.61 7.99 9.79
CA LYS A 66 15.92 7.40 10.09
C LYS A 66 16.12 6.01 9.49
N VAL A 67 15.12 5.50 8.77
CA VAL A 67 15.15 4.16 8.18
C VAL A 67 15.71 4.27 6.76
N ALA A 68 16.70 3.43 6.46
CA ALA A 68 17.24 3.30 5.11
C ALA A 68 16.14 2.83 4.15
N TYR A 69 16.07 3.43 2.96
CA TYR A 69 14.99 3.20 2.00
C TYR A 69 14.67 1.71 1.72
N PRO A 70 15.64 0.83 1.41
CA PRO A 70 15.33 -0.59 1.18
C PRO A 70 14.69 -1.28 2.38
N LYS A 71 15.14 -0.92 3.59
CA LYS A 71 14.57 -1.46 4.83
C LYS A 71 13.16 -0.92 5.09
N LEU A 72 12.95 0.38 4.87
CA LEU A 72 11.64 1.02 5.02
C LEU A 72 10.61 0.39 4.06
N MET A 73 11.03 0.10 2.83
CA MET A 73 10.25 -0.62 1.84
C MET A 73 9.76 -1.98 2.35
N HIS A 74 10.68 -2.83 2.81
CA HIS A 74 10.29 -4.14 3.33
C HIS A 74 9.39 -4.04 4.56
N GLN A 75 9.65 -3.11 5.48
CA GLN A 75 8.83 -2.92 6.67
C GLN A 75 7.42 -2.41 6.35
N ALA A 76 7.28 -1.48 5.40
CA ALA A 76 6.00 -0.98 4.96
C ALA A 76 5.18 -2.11 4.31
N PHE A 77 5.84 -2.95 3.50
CA PHE A 77 5.21 -4.13 2.91
C PHE A 77 4.70 -5.10 3.99
N GLU A 78 5.54 -5.47 4.95
CA GLU A 78 5.16 -6.36 6.05
C GLU A 78 4.04 -5.78 6.90
N ARG A 79 4.02 -4.46 7.11
CA ARG A 79 2.94 -3.80 7.85
C ARG A 79 1.60 -3.89 7.12
N ILE A 80 1.63 -3.73 5.80
CA ILE A 80 0.45 -3.83 4.93
C ILE A 80 -0.03 -5.28 4.82
N ALA A 81 0.88 -6.23 4.60
CA ALA A 81 0.56 -7.66 4.43
C ALA A 81 0.26 -8.37 5.77
N GLY A 82 0.89 -7.96 6.87
CA GLY A 82 0.71 -8.52 8.20
C GLY A 82 -0.54 -8.01 8.92
N ALA A 83 -1.18 -6.95 8.44
CA ALA A 83 -2.51 -6.52 8.89
C ALA A 83 -3.66 -7.44 8.43
N SER A 84 -3.33 -8.57 7.79
CA SER A 84 -4.25 -9.49 7.12
C SER A 84 -4.32 -10.88 7.74
N TYR A 85 -3.68 -11.08 8.90
CA TYR A 85 -3.78 -12.27 9.73
C TYR A 85 -4.56 -11.99 11.01
#